data_AF-A0A3C2E0H1-F1
#
_entry.id   AF-A0A3C2E0H1-F1
#
_cell.length_a   1.000
_cell.length_b   1.000
_cell.length_c   1.000
_cell.angle_alpha   90.00
_cell.angle_beta   90.00
_cell.angle_gamma   90.00
#
_symmetry.space_group_name_H-M   'P 1'
#
loop_
_entity.id
_entity.type
_entity.pdbx_description
1 polymer ?
#
loop_
_entity_poly.entity_id
_entity_poly.type
_entity_poly.pdbx_seq_one_letter_code
_entity_poly.pdbx_strand_id
1 'polypeptide(L)'
;MLDAATTKWNFLPFRPGLVGGHCIGVDPFYLAHCAKEVGHHPEIILAGRRINDGMGGFIAERIDAALRSEDKDKGKTARILMLGLTFKENVPDLRNSKVIDVIRRLCELGHEVTVHDPLADAAQAKALYGVELYTEEDVFKAGGNGAFDCVVGAVAHDLYGRLSAENFAQMVAPGGLVADIKGLWRHIDLPGGVRRWDL
;
A
#
# COMPACT_ATOMS: atom_id res chain seq x y z
N MET A 1 4.61 18.04 -9.23
CA MET A 1 3.45 18.26 -10.14
C MET A 1 2.20 18.69 -9.38
N LEU A 2 1.76 17.95 -8.36
CA LEU A 2 0.59 18.33 -7.54
C LEU A 2 0.77 19.68 -6.83
N ASP A 3 1.96 19.98 -6.30
CA ASP A 3 2.21 21.26 -5.63
C ASP A 3 1.96 22.47 -6.54
N ALA A 4 2.34 22.36 -7.81
CA ALA A 4 2.07 23.40 -8.81
C ALA A 4 0.57 23.50 -9.13
N ALA A 5 -0.17 22.38 -9.19
CA ALA A 5 -1.61 22.38 -9.42
C ALA A 5 -2.39 23.00 -8.26
N THR A 6 -1.95 22.78 -7.02
CA THR A 6 -2.53 23.38 -5.80
C THR A 6 -2.45 24.90 -5.77
N THR A 7 -1.62 25.53 -6.62
CA THR A 7 -1.62 26.99 -6.78
C THR A 7 -2.85 27.53 -7.51
N LYS A 8 -3.69 26.68 -8.12
CA LYS A 8 -4.90 27.08 -8.85
C LYS A 8 -6.11 27.09 -7.93
N TRP A 9 -6.92 28.15 -8.05
CA TRP A 9 -8.06 28.42 -7.16
C TRP A 9 -9.13 27.32 -7.12
N ASN A 10 -9.23 26.50 -8.18
CA ASN A 10 -10.24 25.45 -8.34
C ASN A 10 -9.65 24.03 -8.24
N PHE A 11 -8.42 23.87 -7.78
CA PHE A 11 -7.80 22.55 -7.65
C PHE A 11 -8.08 21.94 -6.28
N LEU A 12 -8.63 20.72 -6.27
CA LEU A 12 -8.81 19.92 -5.06
C LEU A 12 -7.62 18.95 -4.92
N PRO A 13 -6.82 19.04 -3.83
CA PRO A 13 -5.53 18.36 -3.73
C PRO A 13 -5.67 16.90 -3.29
N PHE A 14 -6.22 16.06 -4.17
CA PHE A 14 -6.23 14.61 -3.96
C PHE A 14 -4.83 14.03 -4.13
N ARG A 15 -4.47 13.08 -3.26
CA ARG A 15 -3.18 12.37 -3.32
C ARG A 15 -3.39 10.96 -3.89
N PRO A 16 -2.44 10.45 -4.71
CA PRO A 16 -2.44 9.06 -5.15
C PRO A 16 -2.50 8.08 -3.96
N GLY A 17 -3.03 6.89 -4.21
CA GLY A 17 -3.10 5.82 -3.22
C GLY A 17 -4.22 4.84 -3.52
N LEU A 18 -4.61 4.12 -2.48
CA LEU A 18 -5.65 3.10 -2.52
C LEU A 18 -6.98 3.68 -2.03
N VAL A 19 -8.05 3.50 -2.81
CA VAL A 19 -9.38 4.05 -2.50
C VAL A 19 -10.25 2.96 -1.86
N GLY A 20 -10.15 2.84 -0.54
CA GLY A 20 -10.94 1.88 0.27
C GLY A 20 -12.17 2.48 0.94
N GLY A 21 -12.74 1.72 1.88
CA GLY A 21 -13.93 2.08 2.63
C GLY A 21 -15.23 1.88 1.84
N HIS A 22 -16.37 2.05 2.51
CA HIS A 22 -17.69 1.74 1.92
C HIS A 22 -18.19 2.84 0.98
N CYS A 23 -18.18 4.10 1.41
CA CYS A 23 -18.87 5.17 0.69
C CYS A 23 -18.31 5.36 -0.72
N ILE A 24 -16.99 5.55 -0.84
CA ILE A 24 -16.36 5.76 -2.16
C ILE A 24 -16.31 4.47 -2.97
N GLY A 25 -16.26 3.31 -2.30
CA GLY A 25 -16.26 1.98 -2.91
C GLY A 25 -17.57 1.62 -3.59
N VAL A 26 -18.71 2.03 -3.03
CA VAL A 26 -20.03 1.49 -3.39
C VAL A 26 -20.99 2.57 -3.92
N ASP A 27 -21.03 3.76 -3.32
CA ASP A 27 -21.97 4.83 -3.68
C ASP A 27 -21.89 5.23 -5.18
N PRO A 28 -20.70 5.27 -5.82
CA PRO A 28 -20.63 5.55 -7.26
C PRO A 28 -21.36 4.51 -8.13
N PHE A 29 -21.42 3.25 -7.70
CA PHE A 29 -22.18 2.22 -8.42
C PHE A 29 -23.68 2.41 -8.26
N TYR A 30 -24.15 2.78 -7.07
CA TYR A 30 -25.56 3.14 -6.86
C TYR A 30 -25.97 4.33 -7.72
N LEU A 31 -25.18 5.42 -7.71
CA LEU A 31 -25.44 6.59 -8.53
C LEU A 31 -25.43 6.25 -10.03
N ALA A 32 -24.46 5.44 -10.47
CA ALA A 32 -24.39 4.98 -11.86
C ALA A 32 -25.61 4.12 -12.24
N HIS A 33 -26.12 3.31 -11.32
CA HIS A 33 -27.33 2.53 -11.55
C HIS A 33 -28.54 3.44 -11.74
N CYS A 34 -28.81 4.35 -10.79
CA CYS A 34 -29.94 5.29 -10.89
C CYS A 34 -29.84 6.18 -12.13
N ALA A 35 -28.63 6.62 -12.51
CA ALA A 35 -28.41 7.37 -13.74
C ALA A 35 -28.86 6.59 -14.98
N LYS A 36 -28.55 5.29 -15.06
CA LYS A 36 -28.99 4.43 -16.16
C LYS A 36 -30.49 4.25 -16.20
N GLU A 37 -31.15 4.12 -15.04
CA GLU A 37 -32.61 3.98 -14.95
C GLU A 37 -33.35 5.19 -15.54
N VAL A 38 -32.78 6.39 -15.45
CA VAL A 38 -33.34 7.62 -16.04
C VAL A 38 -32.77 7.95 -17.43
N GLY A 39 -32.04 7.03 -18.06
CA GLY A 39 -31.55 7.16 -19.44
C GLY A 39 -30.21 7.89 -19.60
N HIS A 40 -29.46 8.13 -18.52
CA HIS A 40 -28.11 8.69 -18.57
C HIS A 40 -27.01 7.63 -18.64
N HIS A 41 -25.86 8.00 -19.21
CA HIS A 41 -24.69 7.13 -19.36
C HIS A 41 -23.56 7.62 -18.43
N PRO A 42 -23.35 7.00 -17.25
CA PRO A 42 -22.41 7.48 -16.24
C PRO A 42 -20.96 7.06 -16.52
N GLU A 43 -20.43 7.40 -17.71
CA GLU A 43 -19.13 6.91 -18.20
C GLU A 43 -17.96 7.34 -17.30
N ILE A 44 -17.95 8.60 -16.85
CA ILE A 44 -16.88 9.14 -15.99
C ILE A 44 -16.85 8.45 -14.63
N ILE A 45 -18.01 8.22 -14.03
CA ILE A 45 -18.14 7.55 -12.73
C ILE A 45 -17.58 6.12 -12.82
N LEU A 46 -18.00 5.38 -13.86
CA LEU A 46 -17.57 4.00 -14.05
C LEU A 46 -16.09 3.90 -14.43
N ALA A 47 -15.56 4.85 -15.23
CA ALA A 47 -14.15 4.91 -15.55
C ALA A 47 -13.30 5.17 -14.31
N GLY A 48 -13.70 6.12 -13.46
CA GLY A 48 -13.05 6.39 -12.18
C GLY A 48 -13.03 5.16 -11.27
N ARG A 49 -14.14 4.42 -11.19
CA ARG A 49 -14.19 3.14 -10.45
C ARG A 49 -13.23 2.10 -10.99
N ARG A 50 -13.23 1.85 -12.30
CA ARG A 50 -12.31 0.89 -12.93
C ARG A 50 -10.85 1.21 -12.62
N ILE A 51 -10.46 2.49 -12.68
CA ILE A 51 -9.10 2.92 -12.35
C ILE A 51 -8.80 2.63 -10.87
N ASN A 52 -9.67 3.07 -9.96
CA ASN A 52 -9.47 2.90 -8.51
C ASN A 52 -9.42 1.41 -8.10
N ASP A 53 -10.27 0.57 -8.70
CA ASP A 53 -10.31 -0.86 -8.41
C ASP A 53 -9.09 -1.61 -8.99
N GLY A 54 -8.45 -1.08 -10.04
CA GLY A 54 -7.22 -1.63 -10.61
C GLY A 54 -5.93 -1.23 -9.87
N MET A 55 -5.98 -0.26 -8.95
CA MET A 55 -4.78 0.29 -8.32
C MET A 55 -3.99 -0.73 -7.49
N GLY A 56 -4.66 -1.65 -6.79
CA GLY A 56 -3.99 -2.66 -5.97
C GLY A 56 -3.06 -3.55 -6.79
N GLY A 57 -3.58 -4.07 -7.92
CA GLY A 57 -2.79 -4.89 -8.84
C GLY A 57 -1.66 -4.11 -9.51
N PHE A 58 -1.95 -2.89 -9.97
CA PHE A 58 -0.94 -2.01 -10.55
C PHE A 58 0.24 -1.75 -9.59
N ILE A 59 -0.04 -1.41 -8.32
CA ILE A 59 1.00 -1.16 -7.33
C ILE A 59 1.84 -2.41 -7.08
N ALA A 60 1.20 -3.58 -6.90
CA ALA A 60 1.92 -4.84 -6.70
C ALA A 60 2.84 -5.18 -7.88
N GLU A 61 2.39 -4.99 -9.12
CA GLU A 61 3.20 -5.22 -10.32
C GLU A 61 4.39 -4.25 -10.43
N ARG A 62 4.23 -3.00 -9.98
CA ARG A 62 5.35 -2.05 -9.93
C ARG A 62 6.38 -2.42 -8.87
N ILE A 63 5.93 -2.90 -7.71
CA ILE A 63 6.82 -3.38 -6.64
C ILE A 63 7.57 -4.64 -7.11
N ASP A 64 6.89 -5.60 -7.72
CA ASP A 64 7.53 -6.81 -8.30
C ASP A 64 8.57 -6.45 -9.37
N ALA A 65 8.24 -5.55 -10.29
CA ALA A 65 9.18 -5.10 -11.32
C ALA A 65 10.41 -4.39 -10.71
N ALA A 66 10.22 -3.60 -9.65
CA ALA A 66 11.33 -2.97 -8.93
C ALA A 66 12.19 -4.00 -8.17
N LEU A 67 11.59 -5.04 -7.58
CA LEU A 67 12.32 -6.11 -6.93
C LEU A 67 13.15 -6.93 -7.93
N ARG A 68 12.62 -7.16 -9.14
CA ARG A 68 13.28 -7.97 -10.18
C ARG A 68 14.12 -7.16 -11.18
N SER A 69 14.43 -5.89 -10.86
CA SER A 69 15.15 -5.01 -11.79
C SER A 69 16.60 -5.46 -12.04
N GLU A 70 17.18 -6.26 -11.14
CA GLU A 70 18.52 -6.82 -11.28
C GLU A 70 18.46 -8.30 -11.71
N ASP A 71 19.38 -8.72 -12.58
CA ASP A 71 19.38 -10.08 -13.14
C ASP A 71 19.47 -11.17 -12.07
N LYS A 72 20.26 -10.93 -11.01
CA LYS A 72 20.40 -11.85 -9.88
C LYS A 72 19.10 -12.07 -9.10
N ASP A 73 18.13 -11.18 -9.23
CA ASP A 73 16.87 -11.19 -8.47
C ASP A 73 15.69 -11.67 -9.33
N LYS A 74 15.91 -11.93 -10.62
CA LYS A 74 14.92 -12.56 -11.49
C LYS A 74 14.58 -13.96 -10.98
N GLY A 75 13.31 -14.15 -10.63
CA GLY A 75 12.78 -15.45 -10.19
C GLY A 75 12.90 -15.69 -8.69
N LYS A 76 13.47 -14.76 -7.91
CA LYS A 76 13.50 -14.88 -6.45
C LYS A 76 12.13 -14.58 -5.84
N THR A 77 11.75 -15.41 -4.86
CA THR A 77 10.76 -15.06 -3.86
C THR A 77 11.36 -14.02 -2.94
N ALA A 78 10.60 -12.97 -2.65
CA ALA A 78 11.03 -11.85 -1.80
C ALA A 78 10.19 -11.88 -0.53
N ARG A 79 10.82 -11.60 0.60
CA ARG A 79 10.14 -11.38 1.87
C ARG A 79 9.77 -9.91 1.97
N ILE A 80 8.48 -9.64 2.01
CA ILE A 80 7.91 -8.29 1.95
C ILE A 80 7.23 -7.99 3.28
N LEU A 81 7.65 -6.91 3.93
CA LEU A 81 6.92 -6.36 5.08
C LEU A 81 5.92 -5.31 4.59
N MET A 82 4.63 -5.57 4.78
CA MET A 82 3.55 -4.63 4.54
C MET A 82 3.21 -3.87 5.83
N LEU A 83 3.48 -2.56 5.84
CA LEU A 83 3.14 -1.66 6.92
C LEU A 83 1.79 -1.01 6.65
N GLY A 84 0.79 -1.49 7.39
CA GLY A 84 -0.60 -1.05 7.32
C GLY A 84 -1.50 -2.07 6.62
N LEU A 85 -2.72 -2.19 7.13
CA LEU A 85 -3.81 -2.98 6.57
C LEU A 85 -5.15 -2.25 6.65
N THR A 86 -5.34 -1.31 7.58
CA THR A 86 -6.58 -0.54 7.68
C THR A 86 -6.88 0.23 6.39
N PHE A 87 -8.16 0.52 6.13
CA PHE A 87 -8.52 1.24 4.90
C PHE A 87 -8.12 2.72 4.95
N LYS A 88 -7.90 3.26 6.16
CA LYS A 88 -7.56 4.65 6.45
C LYS A 88 -6.56 4.73 7.61
N GLU A 89 -5.68 5.73 7.52
CA GLU A 89 -4.75 6.09 8.59
C GLU A 89 -5.44 6.40 9.92
N ASN A 90 -4.75 6.07 11.00
CA ASN A 90 -5.06 6.42 12.38
C ASN A 90 -6.44 5.95 12.89
N VAL A 91 -7.03 4.95 12.22
CA VAL A 91 -8.27 4.29 12.63
C VAL A 91 -8.17 2.77 12.47
N PRO A 92 -8.82 1.96 13.33
CA PRO A 92 -8.69 0.50 13.33
C PRO A 92 -9.56 -0.21 12.27
N ASP A 93 -10.22 0.53 11.38
CA ASP A 93 -11.24 -0.03 10.48
C ASP A 93 -10.60 -0.75 9.28
N LEU A 94 -10.83 -2.06 9.22
CA LEU A 94 -10.33 -2.92 8.16
C LEU A 94 -11.29 -3.06 6.99
N ARG A 95 -12.55 -2.66 7.13
CA ARG A 95 -13.57 -3.01 6.13
C ARG A 95 -13.31 -2.33 4.79
N ASN A 96 -13.36 -3.12 3.71
CA ASN A 96 -13.05 -2.67 2.36
C ASN A 96 -11.67 -2.00 2.25
N SER A 97 -10.70 -2.45 3.03
CA SER A 97 -9.30 -2.11 2.77
C SER A 97 -8.91 -2.62 1.39
N LYS A 98 -8.26 -1.76 0.62
CA LYS A 98 -7.70 -2.08 -0.70
C LYS A 98 -6.22 -2.48 -0.62
N VAL A 99 -5.63 -2.44 0.58
CA VAL A 99 -4.28 -2.97 0.82
C VAL A 99 -4.25 -4.47 0.59
N ILE A 100 -5.35 -5.17 0.88
CA ILE A 100 -5.47 -6.61 0.63
C ILE A 100 -5.29 -6.99 -0.84
N ASP A 101 -5.68 -6.13 -1.78
CA ASP A 101 -5.54 -6.38 -3.21
C ASP A 101 -4.05 -6.35 -3.61
N VAL A 102 -3.25 -5.48 -2.98
CA VAL A 102 -1.79 -5.45 -3.15
C VAL A 102 -1.17 -6.72 -2.56
N ILE A 103 -1.55 -7.09 -1.34
CA ILE A 103 -1.02 -8.28 -0.64
C ILE A 103 -1.28 -9.54 -1.47
N ARG A 104 -2.53 -9.77 -1.88
CA ARG A 104 -2.91 -10.95 -2.67
C ARG A 104 -2.15 -11.01 -3.99
N ARG A 105 -2.04 -9.88 -4.69
CA ARG A 105 -1.31 -9.83 -5.96
C ARG A 105 0.18 -10.11 -5.78
N LEU A 106 0.83 -9.60 -4.73
CA LEU A 106 2.23 -9.92 -4.42
C LEU A 106 2.41 -11.41 -4.10
N CYS A 107 1.48 -12.02 -3.37
CA CYS A 107 1.50 -13.47 -3.13
C CYS A 107 1.30 -14.28 -4.41
N GLU A 108 0.40 -13.87 -5.31
CA GLU A 108 0.20 -14.48 -6.63
C GLU A 108 1.46 -14.40 -7.52
N LEU A 109 2.24 -13.31 -7.37
CA LEU A 109 3.52 -13.12 -8.04
C LEU A 109 4.67 -13.94 -7.41
N GLY A 110 4.38 -14.69 -6.34
CA GLY A 110 5.30 -15.63 -5.70
C GLY A 110 6.14 -15.03 -4.57
N HIS A 111 5.71 -13.92 -3.99
CA HIS A 111 6.36 -13.30 -2.83
C HIS A 111 5.71 -13.72 -1.50
N GLU A 112 6.47 -13.62 -0.42
CA GLU A 112 5.98 -13.84 0.94
C GLU A 112 5.68 -12.48 1.58
N VAL A 113 4.46 -12.29 2.07
CA VAL A 113 4.04 -11.00 2.64
C VAL A 113 3.75 -11.16 4.13
N THR A 114 4.56 -10.48 4.95
CA THR A 114 4.34 -10.27 6.38
C THR A 114 3.59 -8.97 6.57
N VAL A 115 2.53 -8.95 7.38
CA VAL A 115 1.71 -7.75 7.57
C VAL A 115 1.78 -7.30 9.02
N HIS A 116 2.03 -6.02 9.23
CA HIS A 116 1.92 -5.38 10.54
C HIS A 116 1.00 -4.16 10.40
N ASP A 117 0.07 -3.98 11.33
CA ASP A 117 -0.73 -2.76 11.50
C ASP A 117 -0.99 -2.54 13.00
N PRO A 118 -0.57 -1.40 13.58
CA PRO A 118 -0.65 -1.18 15.03
C PRO A 118 -2.08 -0.91 15.53
N LEU A 119 -3.02 -0.58 14.63
CA LEU A 119 -4.39 -0.23 15.00
C LEU A 119 -5.40 -1.30 14.60
N ALA A 120 -5.07 -2.15 13.63
CA ALA A 120 -5.94 -3.23 13.20
C ALA A 120 -6.13 -4.31 14.29
N ASP A 121 -7.36 -4.80 14.43
CA ASP A 121 -7.64 -5.96 15.26
C ASP A 121 -7.22 -7.25 14.53
N ALA A 122 -6.39 -8.08 15.17
CA ALA A 122 -5.83 -9.29 14.57
C ALA A 122 -6.91 -10.34 14.25
N ALA A 123 -7.91 -10.51 15.12
CA ALA A 123 -9.00 -11.46 14.89
C ALA A 123 -9.85 -11.03 13.68
N GLN A 124 -10.13 -9.74 13.55
CA GLN A 124 -10.84 -9.17 12.41
C GLN A 124 -10.02 -9.26 11.12
N ALA A 125 -8.71 -9.00 11.16
CA ALA A 125 -7.83 -9.16 9.98
C ALA A 125 -7.84 -10.61 9.46
N LYS A 126 -7.75 -11.58 10.37
CA LYS A 126 -7.85 -13.00 10.03
C LYS A 126 -9.24 -13.36 9.50
N ALA A 127 -10.31 -12.90 10.14
CA ALA A 127 -11.68 -13.21 9.75
C ALA A 127 -12.07 -12.62 8.38
N LEU A 128 -11.67 -11.38 8.09
CA LEU A 128 -12.03 -10.69 6.84
C LEU A 128 -11.12 -11.08 5.68
N TYR A 129 -9.83 -11.28 5.94
CA TYR A 129 -8.82 -11.35 4.89
C TYR A 129 -7.94 -12.59 4.94
N GLY A 130 -8.03 -13.40 6.00
CA GLY A 130 -7.10 -14.52 6.22
C GLY A 130 -5.68 -14.06 6.51
N VAL A 131 -5.50 -12.82 6.96
CA VAL A 131 -4.19 -12.21 7.22
C VAL A 131 -3.88 -12.30 8.72
N GLU A 132 -2.75 -12.91 9.04
CA GLU A 132 -2.16 -12.85 10.39
C GLU A 132 -1.39 -11.54 10.54
N LEU A 133 -1.64 -10.80 11.62
CA LEU A 133 -0.91 -9.59 11.95
C LEU A 133 0.27 -9.91 12.85
N TYR A 134 1.45 -9.50 12.42
CA TYR A 134 2.67 -9.58 13.21
C TYR A 134 2.71 -8.40 14.18
N THR A 135 3.27 -8.61 15.36
CA THR A 135 3.54 -7.50 16.30
C THR A 135 4.79 -6.75 15.90
N GLU A 136 4.99 -5.55 16.45
CA GLU A 136 6.23 -4.79 16.26
C GLU A 136 7.46 -5.60 16.70
N GLU A 137 7.35 -6.32 17.81
CA GLU A 137 8.41 -7.21 18.29
C GLU A 137 8.68 -8.34 17.30
N ASP A 138 7.66 -8.94 16.69
CA ASP A 138 7.84 -9.96 15.66
C ASP A 138 8.51 -9.40 14.41
N VAL A 139 8.16 -8.18 13.99
CA VAL A 139 8.78 -7.50 12.85
C VAL A 139 10.27 -7.28 13.10
N PHE A 140 10.64 -6.77 14.28
CA PHE A 140 12.05 -6.54 14.63
C PHE A 140 12.83 -7.84 14.88
N LYS A 141 12.20 -8.86 15.49
CA LYS A 141 12.81 -10.19 15.68
C LYS A 141 13.02 -10.91 14.35
N ALA A 142 12.00 -10.91 13.49
CA ALA A 142 12.12 -11.40 12.12
C ALA A 142 13.20 -10.62 11.38
N GLY A 143 13.29 -9.31 11.64
CA GLY A 143 14.20 -8.32 11.08
C GLY A 143 15.69 -8.47 11.38
N GLY A 144 16.14 -9.35 12.29
CA GLY A 144 17.55 -9.44 12.71
C GLY A 144 18.56 -9.41 11.54
N ASN A 145 19.35 -8.33 11.44
CA ASN A 145 20.30 -8.00 10.35
C ASN A 145 19.69 -7.82 8.93
N GLY A 146 18.51 -7.21 8.78
CA GLY A 146 17.94 -6.84 7.47
C GLY A 146 17.20 -8.00 6.81
N ALA A 147 16.04 -8.36 7.34
CA ALA A 147 15.34 -9.58 6.94
C ALA A 147 14.32 -9.42 5.82
N PHE A 148 13.87 -8.21 5.49
CA PHE A 148 12.92 -8.03 4.41
C PHE A 148 13.63 -7.53 3.16
N ASP A 149 13.39 -8.19 2.04
CA ASP A 149 13.86 -7.74 0.73
C ASP A 149 13.09 -6.48 0.30
N CYS A 150 11.88 -6.28 0.83
CA CYS A 150 11.05 -5.11 0.62
C CYS A 150 10.30 -4.69 1.89
N VAL A 151 10.24 -3.39 2.17
CA VAL A 151 9.28 -2.79 3.11
C VAL A 151 8.32 -1.88 2.34
N VAL A 152 7.02 -2.06 2.54
CA VAL A 152 5.96 -1.32 1.84
C VAL A 152 5.18 -0.47 2.85
N GLY A 153 5.11 0.84 2.61
CA GLY A 153 4.25 1.76 3.36
C GLY A 153 2.88 1.90 2.69
N ALA A 154 1.91 1.09 3.10
CA ALA A 154 0.57 1.09 2.49
C ALA A 154 -0.43 2.03 3.16
N VAL A 155 -0.31 2.24 4.47
CA VAL A 155 -1.18 3.14 5.24
C VAL A 155 -0.31 4.18 5.94
N ALA A 156 -0.78 5.43 5.96
CA ALA A 156 -0.04 6.57 6.52
C ALA A 156 -0.33 6.79 8.02
N HIS A 157 -0.23 5.73 8.83
CA HIS A 157 -0.34 5.86 10.29
C HIS A 157 0.78 6.76 10.83
N ASP A 158 0.47 7.57 11.83
CA ASP A 158 1.44 8.49 12.45
C ASP A 158 2.67 7.74 12.99
N LEU A 159 2.48 6.51 13.47
CA LEU A 159 3.56 5.64 13.93
C LEU A 159 4.58 5.35 12.82
N TYR A 160 4.11 5.07 11.60
CA TYR A 160 4.98 4.80 10.46
C TYR A 160 5.68 6.06 9.93
N GLY A 161 5.02 7.21 10.02
CA GLY A 161 5.64 8.49 9.67
C GLY A 161 6.84 8.86 10.57
N ARG A 162 6.99 8.21 11.73
CA ARG A 162 8.11 8.42 12.67
C ARG A 162 9.29 7.48 12.45
N LEU A 163 9.19 6.52 11.53
CA LEU A 163 10.29 5.62 11.22
C LEU A 163 11.49 6.41 10.67
N SER A 164 12.68 6.11 11.17
CA SER A 164 13.93 6.76 10.76
C SER A 164 14.75 5.87 9.81
N ALA A 165 15.85 6.42 9.30
CA ALA A 165 16.82 5.66 8.50
C ALA A 165 17.35 4.42 9.25
N GLU A 166 17.59 4.55 10.56
CA GLU A 166 18.04 3.44 11.41
C GLU A 166 17.00 2.33 11.50
N ASN A 167 15.70 2.65 11.56
CA ASN A 167 14.66 1.62 11.51
C ASN A 167 14.71 0.86 10.18
N PHE A 168 14.87 1.56 9.05
CA PHE A 168 15.01 0.91 7.75
C PHE A 168 16.30 0.09 7.63
N ALA A 169 17.41 0.53 8.21
CA ALA A 169 18.65 -0.27 8.26
C ALA A 169 18.46 -1.61 8.98
N GLN A 170 17.56 -1.65 9.97
CA GLN A 170 17.25 -2.86 10.73
C GLN A 170 16.25 -3.77 10.01
N MET A 171 15.25 -3.19 9.33
CA MET A 171 14.18 -3.97 8.69
C MET A 171 14.56 -4.46 7.28
N VAL A 172 15.27 -3.65 6.50
CA VAL A 172 15.49 -3.89 5.07
C VAL A 172 16.87 -4.53 4.84
N ALA A 173 16.90 -5.59 4.04
CA ALA A 173 18.14 -6.22 3.60
C ALA A 173 19.01 -5.23 2.80
N PRO A 174 20.36 -5.33 2.85
CA PRO A 174 21.23 -4.53 2.01
C PRO A 174 20.87 -4.63 0.51
N GLY A 175 20.70 -3.49 -0.16
CA GLY A 175 20.24 -3.44 -1.56
C GLY A 175 18.75 -3.74 -1.79
N GLY A 176 17.99 -3.96 -0.71
CA GLY A 176 16.54 -4.16 -0.73
C GLY A 176 15.76 -2.91 -1.14
N LEU A 177 14.44 -2.98 -1.02
CA LEU A 177 13.52 -1.96 -1.52
C LEU A 177 12.65 -1.36 -0.40
N VAL A 178 12.50 -0.04 -0.41
CA VAL A 178 11.41 0.64 0.29
C VAL A 178 10.41 1.15 -0.73
N ALA A 179 9.19 0.63 -0.67
CA ALA A 179 8.07 1.00 -1.53
C ALA A 179 7.09 1.89 -0.75
N ASP A 180 7.06 3.18 -1.06
CA ASP A 180 6.30 4.19 -0.30
C ASP A 180 5.08 4.66 -1.10
N ILE A 181 3.95 3.96 -0.90
CA ILE A 181 2.69 4.24 -1.61
C ILE A 181 2.11 5.59 -1.18
N LYS A 182 2.35 6.00 0.08
CA LYS A 182 1.76 7.19 0.69
C LYS A 182 2.70 8.40 0.69
N GLY A 183 3.97 8.22 0.32
CA GLY A 183 4.99 9.27 0.30
C GLY A 183 5.41 9.75 1.69
N LEU A 184 5.35 8.89 2.70
CA LEU A 184 5.73 9.20 4.09
C LEU A 184 7.21 9.54 4.25
N TRP A 185 8.08 8.84 3.52
CA TRP A 185 9.51 8.76 3.80
C TRP A 185 10.37 9.40 2.71
N ARG A 186 9.78 10.15 1.78
CA ARG A 186 10.50 10.85 0.69
C ARG A 186 11.65 11.73 1.16
N HIS A 187 11.57 12.23 2.40
CA HIS A 187 12.55 13.10 3.03
C HIS A 187 13.68 12.35 3.77
N ILE A 188 13.59 11.03 3.89
CA ILE A 188 14.58 10.20 4.59
C ILE A 188 15.66 9.77 3.60
N ASP A 189 16.93 9.86 3.99
CA ASP A 189 18.03 9.24 3.25
C ASP A 189 18.15 7.77 3.67
N LEU A 190 17.86 6.85 2.75
CA LEU A 190 17.86 5.42 3.05
C LEU A 190 19.30 4.88 3.14
N PRO A 191 19.59 4.01 4.13
CA PRO A 191 20.94 3.51 4.38
C PRO A 191 21.33 2.38 3.40
N GLY A 192 22.63 2.06 3.34
CA GLY A 192 23.11 0.75 2.87
C GLY A 192 22.76 0.36 1.43
N GLY A 193 22.60 1.33 0.53
CA GLY A 193 22.24 1.07 -0.88
C GLY A 193 20.80 0.60 -1.07
N VAL A 194 19.94 0.74 -0.04
CA VAL A 194 18.51 0.47 -0.14
C VAL A 194 17.90 1.38 -1.20
N ARG A 195 17.11 0.76 -2.07
CA ARG A 195 16.45 1.41 -3.20
C ARG A 195 15.09 1.94 -2.76
N ARG A 196 14.59 2.94 -3.47
CA ARG A 196 13.26 3.53 -3.25
C ARG A 196 12.39 3.38 -4.48
N TRP A 197 11.12 3.07 -4.24
CA TRP A 197 10.04 3.23 -5.21
C TRP A 197 8.91 4.03 -4.54
N ASP A 198 8.40 5.03 -5.23
CA ASP A 198 7.28 5.87 -4.77
C ASP A 198 6.14 5.82 -5.81
N LEU A 199 4.90 5.98 -5.34
CA LEU A 199 3.73 6.23 -6.19
C LEU A 199 3.58 7.72 -6.58
#